data_AF-H8IA07-F1
#
_entry.id   AF-H8IA07-F1
#
_cell.length_a   1.000
_cell.length_b   1.000
_cell.length_c   1.000
_cell.angle_alpha   90.00
_cell.angle_beta   90.00
_cell.angle_gamma   90.00
#
_symmetry.space_group_name_H-M   'P 1'
#
loop_
_entity.id
_entity.type
_entity.pdbx_description
1 polymer ?
#
loop_
_entity_poly.entity_id
_entity_poly.type
_entity_poly.pdbx_seq_one_letter_code
_entity_poly.pdbx_strand_id
1 'polypeptide(L)'
;MPEASLVRKKGLVRQGRVALSIMAADALLATALLLLGLYMLWLTFINRSFMLILPAVLFISIGVLKMAKTWPVLLATGNAGEPGVLHKSVLVPVSRPETTKSLVEIACNLLEKGGTLRLINVIEVPQQLPYEYAETRKEKARELLMEASKHCESRGVRPKLEIVAARDTPRAILDLADRYKADLIVMGSSQRTVPEKVLFGNVVDRVLREAPCEVVIFSYAKALPPIRYDKILVPTSGYKHAQRALNIALHFQRMSGGLVTSLFVGSDADAEKGNIILKKAKLHAERLGSSVETLFKTGGVVDNIVDVARSGGYSLIIIGATERPSYYTFLLGSTADEIVTRAPCNVLVVRTHK
;
A
#
# COMPACT_ATOMS: atom_id res chain seq x y z
N MET A 1 46.48 -12.81 -9.32
CA MET A 1 45.49 -11.98 -10.04
C MET A 1 44.84 -11.01 -9.05
N PRO A 2 45.22 -9.72 -9.03
CA PRO A 2 44.64 -8.72 -8.13
C PRO A 2 43.79 -7.72 -8.92
N GLU A 3 42.47 -7.90 -8.97
CA GLU A 3 41.56 -6.90 -9.58
C GLU A 3 40.33 -6.55 -8.70
N ALA A 4 40.09 -7.25 -7.59
CA ALA A 4 38.92 -7.00 -6.75
C ALA A 4 39.11 -5.94 -5.65
N SER A 5 40.34 -5.46 -5.40
CA SER A 5 40.64 -4.53 -4.29
C SER A 5 40.58 -3.04 -4.68
N LEU A 6 40.54 -2.71 -5.98
CA LEU A 6 40.49 -1.31 -6.44
C LEU A 6 39.08 -0.73 -6.59
N VAL A 7 38.04 -1.57 -6.72
CA VAL A 7 36.65 -1.10 -6.91
C VAL A 7 36.01 -0.66 -5.59
N ARG A 8 36.34 -1.29 -4.46
CA ARG A 8 35.81 -0.91 -3.13
C ARG A 8 36.35 0.43 -2.60
N LYS A 9 37.55 0.86 -3.02
CA LYS A 9 38.11 2.17 -2.60
C LYS A 9 37.55 3.36 -3.38
N LYS A 10 37.05 3.18 -4.62
CA LYS A 10 36.46 4.28 -5.41
C LYS A 10 35.02 4.64 -5.01
N GLY A 11 34.26 3.73 -4.40
CA GLY A 11 32.90 3.98 -3.91
C GLY A 11 32.82 4.80 -2.61
N LEU A 12 33.72 4.55 -1.65
CA LEU A 12 33.76 5.30 -0.39
C LEU A 12 34.23 6.76 -0.56
N VAL A 13 35.12 7.02 -1.54
CA VAL A 13 35.60 8.39 -1.80
C VAL A 13 34.53 9.26 -2.49
N ARG A 14 33.57 8.65 -3.21
CA ARG A 14 32.47 9.38 -3.85
C ARG A 14 31.33 9.71 -2.89
N GLN A 15 30.99 8.84 -1.94
CA GLN A 15 30.00 9.14 -0.89
C GLN A 15 30.53 10.16 0.14
N GLY A 16 31.83 10.13 0.45
CA GLY A 16 32.46 11.15 1.29
C GLY A 16 32.48 12.54 0.66
N ARG A 17 32.69 12.65 -0.67
CA ARG A 17 32.69 13.96 -1.36
C ARG A 17 31.31 14.60 -1.47
N VAL A 18 30.24 13.81 -1.65
CA VAL A 18 28.87 14.34 -1.73
C VAL A 18 28.35 14.79 -0.36
N ALA A 19 28.66 14.02 0.70
CA ALA A 19 28.33 14.42 2.07
C ALA A 19 29.11 15.67 2.51
N LEU A 20 30.41 15.77 2.18
CA LEU A 20 31.18 16.99 2.47
C LEU A 20 30.67 18.21 1.68
N SER A 21 30.25 18.06 0.42
CA SER A 21 29.76 19.20 -0.37
C SER A 21 28.43 19.75 0.11
N ILE A 22 27.53 18.89 0.64
CA ILE A 22 26.24 19.33 1.17
C ILE A 22 26.43 20.00 2.54
N MET A 23 27.26 19.42 3.42
CA MET A 23 27.55 20.04 4.72
C MET A 23 28.34 21.36 4.59
N ALA A 24 29.22 21.48 3.58
CA ALA A 24 29.93 22.72 3.30
C ALA A 24 29.00 23.82 2.76
N ALA A 25 28.01 23.47 1.93
CA ALA A 25 27.04 24.43 1.40
C ALA A 25 26.14 25.00 2.52
N ASP A 26 25.68 24.15 3.45
CA ASP A 26 24.86 24.59 4.58
C ASP A 26 25.65 25.46 5.57
N ALA A 27 26.93 25.14 5.80
CA ALA A 27 27.82 25.95 6.63
C ALA A 27 28.16 27.32 5.98
N LEU A 28 28.35 27.36 4.65
CA LEU A 28 28.56 28.61 3.90
C LEU A 28 27.31 29.48 3.92
N LEU A 29 26.11 28.88 3.81
CA LEU A 29 24.85 29.62 3.87
C LEU A 29 24.61 30.19 5.28
N ALA A 30 24.89 29.41 6.33
CA ALA A 30 24.75 29.85 7.72
C ALA A 30 25.74 30.96 8.08
N THR A 31 26.99 30.87 7.62
CA THR A 31 28.00 31.91 7.84
C THR A 31 27.69 33.18 7.05
N ALA A 32 27.20 33.07 5.82
CA ALA A 32 26.74 34.22 5.03
C ALA A 32 25.56 34.92 5.72
N LEU A 33 24.58 34.18 6.26
CA LEU A 33 23.45 34.75 7.00
C LEU A 33 23.88 35.43 8.32
N LEU A 34 24.85 34.85 9.03
CA LEU A 34 25.43 35.47 10.24
C LEU A 34 26.18 36.76 9.92
N LEU A 35 26.99 36.77 8.86
CA LEU A 35 27.71 37.97 8.42
C LEU A 35 26.74 39.06 7.93
N LEU A 36 25.66 38.68 7.23
CA LEU A 36 24.62 39.60 6.79
C LEU A 36 23.85 40.18 8.00
N GLY A 37 23.59 39.36 9.02
CA GLY A 37 23.00 39.78 10.29
C GLY A 37 23.90 40.75 11.06
N LEU A 38 25.19 40.45 11.17
CA LEU A 38 26.19 41.33 11.81
C LEU A 38 26.37 42.65 11.06
N TYR A 39 26.38 42.62 9.72
CA TYR A 39 26.46 43.82 8.88
C TYR A 39 25.21 44.70 9.03
N MET A 40 24.02 44.11 9.08
CA MET A 40 22.78 44.83 9.38
C MET A 40 22.79 45.44 10.79
N LEU A 41 23.32 44.73 11.79
CA LEU A 41 23.48 45.25 13.15
C LEU A 41 24.45 46.44 13.19
N TRP A 42 25.57 46.36 12.47
CA TRP A 42 26.52 47.47 12.34
C TRP A 42 25.91 48.70 11.65
N LEU A 43 25.10 48.50 10.61
CA LEU A 43 24.36 49.58 9.94
C LEU A 43 23.36 50.28 10.88
N THR A 44 22.74 49.56 11.83
CA THR A 44 21.85 50.18 12.83
C THR A 44 22.59 51.08 13.83
N PHE A 45 23.89 50.85 14.02
CA PHE A 45 24.73 51.66 14.92
C PHE A 45 25.17 52.98 14.29
N ILE A 46 25.25 53.04 12.96
CA ILE A 46 25.71 54.23 12.20
C ILE A 46 24.56 55.18 11.83
N ASN A 47 23.33 54.68 11.68
CA ASN A 47 22.20 55.52 11.24
C ASN A 47 20.92 55.21 12.02
N ARG A 48 20.46 56.19 12.81
CA ARG A 48 19.29 56.09 13.70
C ARG A 48 17.96 55.81 12.96
N SER A 49 17.92 56.03 11.65
CA SER A 49 16.74 55.84 10.80
C SER A 49 16.45 54.37 10.43
N PHE A 50 17.36 53.42 10.71
CA PHE A 50 17.18 52.01 10.35
C PHE A 50 16.32 51.19 11.33
N MET A 51 15.97 51.78 12.48
CA MET A 51 15.19 51.08 13.52
C MET A 51 13.78 50.68 13.07
N LEU A 52 13.25 51.30 12.00
CA LEU A 52 11.94 50.99 11.43
C LEU A 52 11.94 49.78 10.47
N ILE A 53 13.09 49.37 9.93
CA ILE A 53 13.19 48.35 8.87
C ILE A 53 13.52 46.96 9.44
N LEU A 54 14.12 46.92 10.64
CA LEU A 54 14.50 45.69 11.34
C LEU A 54 13.34 44.68 11.52
N PRO A 55 12.11 45.10 11.89
CA PRO A 55 10.99 44.18 12.04
C PRO A 55 10.58 43.53 10.71
N ALA A 56 10.61 44.28 9.61
CA ALA A 56 10.24 43.80 8.28
C ALA A 56 11.25 42.78 7.75
N VAL A 57 12.55 43.03 7.97
CA VAL A 57 13.62 42.09 7.57
C VAL A 57 13.55 40.80 8.39
N LEU A 58 13.31 40.90 9.71
CA LEU A 58 13.10 39.72 10.55
C LEU A 58 11.86 38.91 10.12
N PHE A 59 10.77 39.59 9.75
CA PHE A 59 9.55 38.94 9.28
C PHE A 59 9.75 38.22 7.94
N ILE A 60 10.45 38.85 6.99
CA ILE A 60 10.82 38.23 5.71
C ILE A 60 11.77 37.05 5.94
N SER A 61 12.74 37.18 6.85
CA SER A 61 13.69 36.11 7.18
C SER A 61 12.99 34.89 7.80
N ILE A 62 12.05 35.11 8.72
CA ILE A 62 11.21 34.05 9.30
C ILE A 62 10.28 33.44 8.24
N GLY A 63 9.74 34.26 7.33
CA GLY A 63 8.93 33.81 6.20
C GLY A 63 9.71 32.92 5.23
N VAL A 64 10.95 33.30 4.90
CA VAL A 64 11.87 32.52 4.06
C VAL A 64 12.31 31.23 4.79
N LEU A 65 12.55 31.25 6.10
CA LEU A 65 12.84 30.06 6.90
C LEU A 65 11.64 29.10 7.00
N LYS A 66 10.41 29.62 7.13
CA LYS A 66 9.18 28.82 7.04
C LYS A 66 9.03 28.24 5.64
N MET A 67 9.20 29.05 4.58
CA MET A 67 9.16 28.59 3.19
C MET A 67 10.24 27.56 2.87
N ALA A 68 11.46 27.70 3.38
CA ALA A 68 12.56 26.76 3.17
C ALA A 68 12.31 25.40 3.85
N LYS A 69 11.56 25.36 4.96
CA LYS A 69 11.06 24.10 5.56
C LYS A 69 9.92 23.46 4.77
N THR A 70 9.11 24.26 4.06
CA THR A 70 8.02 23.77 3.19
C THR A 70 8.50 23.44 1.77
N TRP A 71 9.65 23.97 1.34
CA TRP A 71 10.22 23.83 0.00
C TRP A 71 10.51 22.38 -0.43
N PRO A 72 10.91 21.44 0.47
CA PRO A 72 11.06 20.03 0.10
C PRO A 72 9.74 19.37 -0.31
N VAL A 73 8.58 19.89 0.12
CA VAL A 73 7.26 19.30 -0.13
C VAL A 73 6.74 19.68 -1.53
N LEU A 74 7.10 20.85 -2.06
CA LEU A 74 6.60 21.31 -3.37
C LEU A 74 7.36 20.75 -4.57
N LEU A 75 8.66 20.46 -4.43
CA LEU A 75 9.47 19.89 -5.51
C LEU A 75 9.39 18.35 -5.62
N ALA A 76 8.67 17.68 -4.71
CA ALA A 76 8.38 16.25 -4.79
C ALA A 76 7.17 15.91 -5.70
N THR A 77 6.66 16.87 -6.48
CA THR A 77 5.67 16.62 -7.54
C THR A 77 6.30 16.14 -8.85
N GLY A 78 7.63 15.96 -8.89
CA GLY A 78 8.30 15.18 -9.92
C GLY A 78 8.10 13.69 -9.67
N ASN A 79 7.26 13.08 -10.51
CA ASN A 79 6.90 11.67 -10.56
C ASN A 79 8.11 10.71 -10.53
N ALA A 80 8.71 10.51 -9.36
CA ALA A 80 9.55 9.36 -9.09
C ALA A 80 8.60 8.17 -8.98
N GLY A 81 8.41 7.45 -10.09
CA GLY A 81 7.59 6.24 -10.13
C GLY A 81 7.94 5.35 -8.94
N GLU A 82 6.93 5.05 -8.13
CA GLU A 82 7.05 4.22 -6.95
C GLU A 82 7.66 2.87 -7.35
N PRO A 83 8.79 2.42 -6.75
CA PRO A 83 9.33 1.11 -7.07
C PRO A 83 8.34 0.02 -6.63
N GLY A 84 7.56 -0.47 -7.60
CA GLY A 84 6.85 -1.74 -7.56
C GLY A 84 5.48 -1.80 -6.89
N VAL A 85 4.84 -0.69 -6.47
CA VAL A 85 3.46 -0.74 -5.88
C VAL A 85 2.38 -0.89 -6.95
N LEU A 86 2.52 -0.15 -8.04
CA LEU A 86 1.56 -0.14 -9.14
C LEU A 86 1.84 -1.28 -10.12
N HIS A 87 0.79 -1.65 -10.86
CA HIS A 87 0.74 -2.82 -11.72
C HIS A 87 0.33 -2.45 -13.14
N LYS A 88 0.93 -3.10 -14.13
CA LYS A 88 0.70 -2.90 -15.56
C LYS A 88 -0.56 -3.59 -16.05
N SER A 89 -0.92 -4.74 -15.47
CA SER A 89 -1.98 -5.60 -15.95
C SER A 89 -2.77 -6.22 -14.79
N VAL A 90 -3.84 -5.53 -14.39
CA VAL A 90 -4.69 -5.92 -13.27
C VAL A 90 -5.88 -6.73 -13.77
N LEU A 91 -6.08 -7.92 -13.21
CA LEU A 91 -7.23 -8.79 -13.47
C LEU A 91 -8.19 -8.77 -12.28
N VAL A 92 -9.48 -8.52 -12.54
CA VAL A 92 -10.51 -8.47 -11.50
C VAL A 92 -11.66 -9.41 -11.87
N PRO A 93 -11.77 -10.58 -11.21
CA PRO A 93 -12.96 -11.41 -11.28
C PRO A 93 -14.14 -10.75 -10.55
N VAL A 94 -15.16 -10.36 -11.29
CA VAL A 94 -16.37 -9.72 -10.77
C VAL A 94 -17.49 -10.74 -10.74
N SER A 95 -18.00 -11.06 -9.55
CA SER A 95 -19.09 -12.05 -9.36
C SER A 95 -20.28 -11.53 -8.56
N ARG A 96 -20.10 -10.44 -7.81
CA ARG A 96 -21.08 -9.93 -6.85
C ARG A 96 -21.20 -8.40 -6.94
N PRO A 97 -22.39 -7.85 -7.26
CA PRO A 97 -22.62 -6.41 -7.30
C PRO A 97 -22.19 -5.71 -6.00
N GLU A 98 -22.44 -6.33 -4.84
CA GLU A 98 -22.22 -5.71 -3.53
C GLU A 98 -20.74 -5.36 -3.26
N THR A 99 -19.82 -6.05 -3.93
CA THR A 99 -18.37 -5.82 -3.80
C THR A 99 -17.78 -5.00 -4.92
N THR A 100 -18.49 -4.88 -6.03
CA THR A 100 -17.95 -4.37 -7.30
C THR A 100 -17.30 -3.01 -7.12
N LYS A 101 -17.98 -2.08 -6.44
CA LYS A 101 -17.48 -0.72 -6.25
C LYS A 101 -16.14 -0.68 -5.51
N SER A 102 -16.03 -1.37 -4.36
CA SER A 102 -14.79 -1.41 -3.58
C SER A 102 -13.67 -2.15 -4.30
N LEU A 103 -13.99 -3.25 -5.01
CA LEU A 103 -13.00 -4.01 -5.77
C LEU A 103 -12.41 -3.21 -6.93
N VAL A 104 -13.28 -2.56 -7.69
CA VAL A 104 -12.87 -1.67 -8.78
C VAL A 104 -12.04 -0.52 -8.22
N GLU A 105 -12.42 0.06 -7.09
CA GLU A 105 -11.66 1.13 -6.45
C GLU A 105 -10.25 0.69 -6.08
N ILE A 106 -10.09 -0.46 -5.43
CA ILE A 106 -8.77 -1.03 -5.10
C ILE A 106 -7.96 -1.31 -6.37
N ALA A 107 -8.59 -1.91 -7.39
CA ALA A 107 -7.92 -2.25 -8.63
C ALA A 107 -7.45 -1.02 -9.41
N CYS A 108 -8.29 0.02 -9.53
CA CYS A 108 -7.92 1.28 -10.15
C CYS A 108 -6.79 1.98 -9.40
N ASN A 109 -6.83 1.95 -8.07
CA ASN A 109 -5.80 2.54 -7.22
C ASN A 109 -4.46 1.81 -7.32
N LEU A 110 -4.44 0.51 -7.65
CA LEU A 110 -3.20 -0.27 -7.81
C LEU A 110 -2.74 -0.40 -9.27
N LEU A 111 -3.41 0.27 -10.20
CA LEU A 111 -3.09 0.27 -11.62
C LEU A 111 -2.12 1.41 -11.95
N GLU A 112 -1.05 1.11 -12.69
CA GLU A 112 -0.14 2.14 -13.20
C GLU A 112 -0.80 2.99 -14.29
N LYS A 113 -0.31 4.21 -14.48
CA LYS A 113 -0.79 5.06 -15.58
C LYS A 113 -0.47 4.40 -16.93
N GLY A 114 -1.51 4.16 -17.73
CA GLY A 114 -1.39 3.46 -19.01
C GLY A 114 -1.45 1.93 -18.90
N GLY A 115 -1.58 1.39 -17.69
CA GLY A 115 -1.83 -0.03 -17.46
C GLY A 115 -3.18 -0.49 -17.99
N THR A 116 -3.34 -1.81 -18.12
CA THR A 116 -4.59 -2.46 -18.52
C THR A 116 -5.32 -3.01 -17.31
N LEU A 117 -6.55 -2.54 -17.10
CA LEU A 117 -7.50 -3.19 -16.20
C LEU A 117 -8.41 -4.12 -16.99
N ARG A 118 -8.50 -5.39 -16.58
CA ARG A 118 -9.44 -6.35 -17.17
C ARG A 118 -10.43 -6.84 -16.11
N LEU A 119 -11.72 -6.62 -16.40
CA LEU A 119 -12.81 -7.15 -15.59
C LEU A 119 -13.33 -8.42 -16.26
N ILE A 120 -13.37 -9.51 -15.50
CA ILE A 120 -13.85 -10.79 -16.01
C ILE A 120 -15.05 -11.29 -15.21
N ASN A 121 -16.00 -11.93 -15.87
CA ASN A 121 -17.01 -12.73 -15.22
C ASN A 121 -16.89 -14.17 -15.72
N VAL A 122 -16.72 -15.11 -14.80
CA VAL A 122 -16.69 -16.53 -15.13
C VAL A 122 -18.05 -17.13 -14.81
N ILE A 123 -18.72 -17.61 -15.86
CA ILE A 123 -19.97 -18.34 -15.75
C ILE A 123 -19.63 -19.82 -15.57
N GLU A 124 -19.85 -20.32 -14.36
CA GLU A 124 -19.64 -21.73 -14.05
C GLU A 124 -20.71 -22.59 -14.73
N VAL A 125 -20.28 -23.51 -15.58
CA VAL A 125 -21.13 -24.48 -16.27
C VAL A 125 -20.97 -25.83 -15.58
N PRO A 126 -22.02 -26.37 -14.93
CA PRO A 126 -21.98 -27.71 -14.35
C PRO A 126 -21.60 -28.78 -15.37
N GLN A 127 -20.88 -29.82 -14.93
CA GLN A 127 -20.42 -30.91 -15.80
C GLN A 127 -21.57 -31.61 -16.54
N GLN A 128 -22.76 -31.64 -15.93
CA GLN A 128 -23.96 -32.27 -16.49
C GLN A 128 -24.68 -31.41 -17.54
N LEU A 129 -24.33 -30.14 -17.68
CA LEU A 129 -25.01 -29.21 -18.58
C LEU A 129 -24.18 -28.90 -19.84
N PRO A 130 -24.84 -28.65 -20.99
CA PRO A 130 -24.18 -28.10 -22.18
C PRO A 130 -23.61 -26.70 -21.94
N TYR A 131 -22.60 -26.30 -22.71
CA TYR A 131 -21.98 -24.96 -22.59
C TYR A 131 -22.94 -23.83 -22.95
N GLU A 132 -23.96 -24.10 -23.75
CA GLU A 132 -25.07 -23.21 -24.09
C GLU A 132 -25.82 -22.72 -22.85
N TYR A 133 -25.74 -23.45 -21.72
CA TYR A 133 -26.24 -22.97 -20.43
C TYR A 133 -25.68 -21.58 -20.06
N ALA A 134 -24.43 -21.30 -20.44
CA ALA A 134 -23.81 -20.01 -20.16
C ALA A 134 -24.54 -18.84 -20.83
N GLU A 135 -25.17 -19.05 -21.99
CA GLU A 135 -25.95 -18.00 -22.67
C GLU A 135 -27.13 -17.53 -21.80
N THR A 136 -27.73 -18.42 -21.00
CA THR A 136 -28.81 -18.07 -20.06
C THR A 136 -28.37 -17.12 -18.94
N ARG A 137 -27.06 -17.08 -18.64
CA ARG A 137 -26.46 -16.25 -17.58
C ARG A 137 -25.70 -15.04 -18.13
N LYS A 138 -25.49 -14.99 -19.44
CA LYS A 138 -24.64 -14.01 -20.12
C LYS A 138 -25.14 -12.59 -19.96
N GLU A 139 -26.45 -12.37 -20.01
CA GLU A 139 -27.01 -11.03 -19.83
C GLU A 139 -26.73 -10.50 -18.43
N LYS A 140 -26.99 -11.30 -17.39
CA LYS A 140 -26.66 -10.95 -16.00
C LYS A 140 -25.17 -10.71 -15.80
N ALA A 141 -24.31 -11.51 -16.41
CA ALA A 141 -22.87 -11.31 -16.39
C ALA A 141 -22.45 -9.99 -17.07
N ARG A 142 -23.10 -9.65 -18.18
CA ARG A 142 -22.89 -8.42 -18.93
C ARG A 142 -23.32 -7.20 -18.12
N GLU A 143 -24.50 -7.23 -17.51
CA GLU A 143 -24.98 -6.17 -16.60
C GLU A 143 -23.99 -5.90 -15.47
N LEU A 144 -23.50 -6.96 -14.81
CA LEU A 144 -22.52 -6.85 -13.73
C LEU A 144 -21.20 -6.23 -14.19
N LEU A 145 -20.68 -6.65 -15.34
CA LEU A 145 -19.46 -6.08 -15.92
C LEU A 145 -19.65 -4.63 -16.39
N MET A 146 -20.83 -4.28 -16.90
CA MET A 146 -21.15 -2.91 -17.28
C MET A 146 -21.24 -1.99 -16.07
N GLU A 147 -21.85 -2.43 -14.97
CA GLU A 147 -21.86 -1.69 -13.70
C GLU A 147 -20.43 -1.45 -13.19
N ALA A 148 -19.61 -2.51 -13.17
CA ALA A 148 -18.21 -2.43 -12.80
C ALA A 148 -17.41 -1.48 -13.72
N SER A 149 -17.69 -1.52 -15.03
CA SER A 149 -17.06 -0.64 -16.03
C SER A 149 -17.37 0.83 -15.76
N LYS A 150 -18.63 1.17 -15.44
CA LYS A 150 -19.02 2.56 -15.08
C LYS A 150 -18.24 3.07 -13.87
N HIS A 151 -18.01 2.21 -12.87
CA HIS A 151 -17.19 2.57 -11.72
C HIS A 151 -15.70 2.76 -12.05
N CYS A 152 -15.17 2.05 -13.04
CA CYS A 152 -13.80 2.27 -13.54
C CYS A 152 -13.71 3.59 -14.31
N GLU A 153 -14.69 3.84 -15.20
CA GLU A 153 -14.71 5.01 -16.08
C GLU A 153 -14.88 6.31 -15.30
N SER A 154 -15.68 6.32 -14.23
CA SER A 154 -15.76 7.45 -13.29
C SER A 154 -14.42 7.79 -12.61
N ARG A 155 -13.43 6.88 -12.66
CA ARG A 155 -12.05 7.07 -12.17
C ARG A 155 -11.04 7.28 -13.31
N GLY A 156 -11.50 7.47 -14.54
CA GLY A 156 -10.65 7.68 -15.71
C GLY A 156 -9.99 6.41 -16.27
N VAL A 157 -10.43 5.23 -15.84
CA VAL A 157 -9.92 3.94 -16.33
C VAL A 157 -10.97 3.27 -17.21
N ARG A 158 -10.63 2.97 -18.46
CA ARG A 158 -11.48 2.17 -19.35
C ARG A 158 -11.06 0.70 -19.31
N PRO A 159 -11.82 -0.19 -18.66
CA PRO A 159 -11.44 -1.59 -18.54
C PRO A 159 -11.73 -2.39 -19.82
N LYS A 160 -11.01 -3.49 -20.00
CA LYS A 160 -11.39 -4.55 -20.94
C LYS A 160 -12.36 -5.49 -20.23
N LEU A 161 -13.47 -5.83 -20.90
CA LEU A 161 -14.51 -6.71 -20.35
C LEU A 161 -14.46 -8.07 -21.03
N GLU A 162 -14.60 -9.15 -20.26
CA GLU A 162 -14.60 -10.51 -20.81
C GLU A 162 -15.51 -11.42 -19.99
N ILE A 163 -16.40 -12.15 -20.67
CA ILE A 163 -17.25 -13.17 -20.07
C ILE A 163 -16.71 -14.52 -20.53
N VAL A 164 -16.45 -15.43 -19.59
CA VAL A 164 -15.88 -16.75 -19.88
C VAL A 164 -16.79 -17.81 -19.30
N ALA A 165 -17.21 -18.77 -20.12
CA ALA A 165 -17.87 -19.99 -19.64
C ALA A 165 -16.80 -21.03 -19.28
N ALA A 166 -16.87 -21.59 -18.07
CA ALA A 166 -15.91 -22.59 -17.63
C ALA A 166 -16.55 -23.60 -16.68
N ARG A 167 -16.00 -24.83 -16.64
CA ARG A 167 -16.39 -25.84 -15.65
C ARG A 167 -15.63 -25.74 -14.33
N ASP A 168 -14.55 -24.96 -14.32
CA ASP A 168 -13.67 -24.73 -13.17
C ASP A 168 -13.32 -23.24 -13.11
N THR A 169 -14.05 -22.51 -12.26
CA THR A 169 -13.90 -21.07 -12.09
C THR A 169 -12.47 -20.64 -11.69
N PRO A 170 -11.85 -21.19 -10.62
CA PRO A 170 -10.49 -20.80 -10.25
C PRO A 170 -9.48 -21.10 -11.36
N ARG A 171 -9.57 -22.23 -12.05
CA ARG A 171 -8.67 -22.52 -13.17
C ARG A 171 -8.83 -21.53 -14.31
N ALA A 172 -10.05 -21.17 -14.68
CA ALA A 172 -10.29 -20.15 -15.71
C ALA A 172 -9.68 -18.79 -15.34
N ILE A 173 -9.78 -18.38 -14.06
CA ILE A 173 -9.16 -17.14 -13.58
C ILE A 173 -7.62 -17.21 -13.72
N LEU A 174 -7.02 -18.32 -13.30
CA LEU A 174 -5.56 -18.54 -13.38
C LEU A 174 -5.07 -18.57 -14.82
N ASP A 175 -5.79 -19.26 -15.71
CA ASP A 175 -5.46 -19.33 -17.14
C ASP A 175 -5.55 -17.95 -17.82
N LEU A 176 -6.56 -17.13 -17.46
CA LEU A 176 -6.68 -15.75 -17.94
C LEU A 176 -5.56 -14.85 -17.39
N ALA A 177 -5.18 -15.03 -16.13
CA ALA A 177 -4.06 -14.31 -15.52
C ALA A 177 -2.75 -14.64 -16.26
N ASP A 178 -2.48 -15.91 -16.57
CA ASP A 178 -1.29 -16.28 -17.35
C ASP A 178 -1.36 -15.80 -18.81
N ARG A 179 -2.52 -15.98 -19.47
CA ARG A 179 -2.75 -15.53 -20.85
C ARG A 179 -2.48 -14.05 -21.03
N TYR A 180 -2.99 -13.23 -20.11
CA TYR A 180 -2.85 -11.78 -20.17
C TYR A 180 -1.61 -11.26 -19.43
N LYS A 181 -0.78 -12.16 -18.89
CA LYS A 181 0.39 -11.81 -18.07
C LYS A 181 0.03 -10.79 -17.00
N ALA A 182 -1.08 -11.04 -16.32
CA ALA A 182 -1.51 -10.23 -15.19
C ALA A 182 -0.43 -10.25 -14.11
N ASP A 183 -0.08 -9.08 -13.61
CA ASP A 183 0.85 -8.91 -12.49
C ASP A 183 0.12 -8.77 -11.15
N LEU A 184 -1.19 -8.47 -11.19
CA LEU A 184 -2.07 -8.45 -10.03
C LEU A 184 -3.44 -9.08 -10.34
N ILE A 185 -3.92 -9.92 -9.42
CA ILE A 185 -5.34 -10.31 -9.34
C ILE A 185 -5.96 -9.64 -8.11
N VAL A 186 -7.07 -8.91 -8.29
CA VAL A 186 -7.86 -8.35 -7.19
C VAL A 186 -9.17 -9.11 -7.06
N MET A 187 -9.43 -9.70 -5.90
CA MET A 187 -10.65 -10.47 -5.64
C MET A 187 -11.37 -10.00 -4.38
N GLY A 188 -12.69 -10.14 -4.37
CA GLY A 188 -13.50 -9.91 -3.17
C GLY A 188 -13.89 -11.21 -2.50
N SER A 189 -13.91 -11.19 -1.18
CA SER A 189 -14.52 -12.25 -0.39
C SER A 189 -15.35 -11.66 0.75
N SER A 190 -16.52 -12.21 0.96
CA SER A 190 -17.37 -11.83 2.09
C SER A 190 -16.93 -12.55 3.35
N GLN A 191 -16.80 -11.82 4.46
CA GLN A 191 -16.77 -12.35 5.81
C GLN A 191 -18.13 -13.01 6.12
N ARG A 192 -18.31 -14.26 5.69
CA ARG A 192 -19.40 -15.14 6.11
C ARG A 192 -18.81 -16.20 7.02
N THR A 193 -19.64 -16.88 7.78
CA THR A 193 -19.25 -18.16 8.40
C THR A 193 -19.02 -19.16 7.26
N VAL A 194 -17.76 -19.37 6.92
CA VAL A 194 -17.34 -20.36 5.93
C VAL A 194 -17.09 -21.68 6.68
N PRO A 195 -17.30 -22.88 6.08
CA PRO A 195 -16.96 -24.15 6.74
C PRO A 195 -15.53 -24.15 7.28
N GLU A 196 -15.26 -24.85 8.39
CA GLU A 196 -13.99 -24.80 9.16
C GLU A 196 -12.68 -24.95 8.34
N LYS A 197 -12.74 -25.43 7.10
CA LYS A 197 -11.57 -25.69 6.23
C LYS A 197 -11.36 -24.69 5.09
N VAL A 198 -12.20 -23.65 4.97
CA VAL A 198 -12.16 -22.70 3.85
C VAL A 198 -12.24 -21.29 4.41
N LEU A 199 -11.34 -20.38 3.98
CA LEU A 199 -11.25 -19.04 4.56
C LEU A 199 -12.08 -18.02 3.76
N PHE A 200 -11.83 -17.91 2.45
CA PHE A 200 -12.51 -16.96 1.57
C PHE A 200 -13.49 -17.61 0.60
N GLY A 201 -13.51 -18.93 0.53
CA GLY A 201 -14.27 -19.73 -0.44
C GLY A 201 -13.35 -20.48 -1.39
N ASN A 202 -13.84 -21.59 -1.95
CA ASN A 202 -13.04 -22.49 -2.82
C ASN A 202 -12.35 -21.77 -3.99
N VAL A 203 -12.99 -20.75 -4.57
CA VAL A 203 -12.43 -20.00 -5.71
C VAL A 203 -11.27 -19.12 -5.26
N VAL A 204 -11.49 -18.28 -4.25
CA VAL A 204 -10.49 -17.31 -3.78
C VAL A 204 -9.30 -18.02 -3.14
N ASP A 205 -9.56 -19.06 -2.34
CA ASP A 205 -8.50 -19.83 -1.66
C ASP A 205 -7.58 -20.53 -2.66
N ARG A 206 -8.15 -21.10 -3.72
CA ARG A 206 -7.38 -21.76 -4.77
C ARG A 206 -6.58 -20.77 -5.62
N VAL A 207 -7.19 -19.64 -6.02
CA VAL A 207 -6.47 -18.58 -6.75
C VAL A 207 -5.31 -18.03 -5.92
N LEU A 208 -5.54 -17.74 -4.64
CA LEU A 208 -4.50 -17.28 -3.73
C LEU A 208 -3.31 -18.25 -3.64
N ARG A 209 -3.58 -19.55 -3.67
CA ARG A 209 -2.56 -20.60 -3.59
C ARG A 209 -1.77 -20.77 -4.90
N GLU A 210 -2.47 -20.74 -6.03
CA GLU A 210 -1.92 -21.16 -7.33
C GLU A 210 -1.54 -19.99 -8.25
N ALA A 211 -1.93 -18.75 -7.93
CA ALA A 211 -1.70 -17.61 -8.83
C ALA A 211 -0.22 -17.34 -9.12
N PRO A 212 0.14 -17.08 -10.39
CA PRO A 212 1.51 -16.80 -10.82
C PRO A 212 1.95 -15.35 -10.57
N CYS A 213 1.10 -14.53 -9.95
CA CYS A 213 1.30 -13.09 -9.78
C CYS A 213 0.86 -12.61 -8.40
N GLU A 214 0.97 -11.31 -8.11
CA GLU A 214 0.44 -10.77 -6.85
C GLU A 214 -1.08 -10.99 -6.76
N VAL A 215 -1.56 -11.28 -5.55
CA VAL A 215 -3.00 -11.40 -5.27
C VAL A 215 -3.35 -10.49 -4.11
N VAL A 216 -4.38 -9.68 -4.32
CA VAL A 216 -4.98 -8.81 -3.31
C VAL A 216 -6.43 -9.27 -3.08
N ILE A 217 -6.75 -9.62 -1.83
CA ILE A 217 -8.10 -10.02 -1.43
C ILE A 217 -8.70 -8.92 -0.58
N PHE A 218 -9.84 -8.40 -1.00
CA PHE A 218 -10.69 -7.54 -0.19
C PHE A 218 -11.71 -8.37 0.58
N SER A 219 -11.45 -8.55 1.87
CA SER A 219 -12.36 -9.21 2.80
C SER A 219 -13.26 -8.18 3.46
N TYR A 220 -14.57 -8.27 3.21
CA TYR A 220 -15.56 -7.30 3.67
C TYR A 220 -16.69 -7.98 4.43
N ALA A 221 -17.25 -7.28 5.43
CA ALA A 221 -18.52 -7.68 6.05
C ALA A 221 -19.66 -6.81 5.51
N LYS A 222 -20.83 -7.41 5.24
CA LYS A 222 -21.99 -6.68 4.69
C LYS A 222 -22.47 -5.52 5.57
N ALA A 223 -22.27 -5.62 6.88
CA ALA A 223 -22.66 -4.59 7.84
C ALA A 223 -21.69 -3.40 7.89
N LEU A 224 -20.53 -3.50 7.22
CA LEU A 224 -19.52 -2.46 7.23
C LEU A 224 -19.75 -1.45 6.09
N PRO A 225 -19.35 -0.19 6.29
CA PRO A 225 -19.38 0.81 5.22
C PRO A 225 -18.46 0.41 4.05
N PRO A 226 -18.60 1.08 2.88
CA PRO A 226 -17.64 0.98 1.80
C PRO A 226 -16.20 1.19 2.28
N ILE A 227 -15.22 0.70 1.49
CA ILE A 227 -13.82 0.87 1.84
C ILE A 227 -13.47 2.35 2.03
N ARG A 228 -12.70 2.64 3.08
CA ARG A 228 -12.17 3.98 3.37
C ARG A 228 -10.70 3.84 3.71
N TYR A 229 -9.93 4.87 3.37
CA TYR A 229 -8.49 4.94 3.58
C TYR A 229 -8.11 6.05 4.57
N ASP A 230 -9.01 6.41 5.48
CA ASP A 230 -8.84 7.45 6.49
C ASP A 230 -7.91 7.01 7.62
N LYS A 231 -8.00 5.75 8.06
CA LYS A 231 -7.17 5.22 9.14
C LYS A 231 -6.87 3.74 8.92
N ILE A 232 -5.64 3.46 8.50
CA ILE A 232 -5.16 2.15 8.06
C ILE A 232 -4.23 1.54 9.11
N LEU A 233 -4.54 0.32 9.56
CA LEU A 233 -3.67 -0.46 10.44
C LEU A 233 -2.89 -1.48 9.61
N VAL A 234 -1.57 -1.53 9.80
CA VAL A 234 -0.68 -2.50 9.16
C VAL A 234 0.04 -3.30 10.23
N PRO A 235 -0.52 -4.45 10.65
CA PRO A 235 0.23 -5.41 11.45
C PRO A 235 1.44 -5.90 10.69
N THR A 236 2.63 -5.79 11.30
CA THR A 236 3.89 -6.13 10.65
C THR A 236 4.69 -7.14 11.45
N SER A 237 5.21 -8.13 10.74
CA SER A 237 6.21 -9.07 11.22
C SER A 237 7.61 -8.74 10.66
N GLY A 238 7.72 -7.69 9.84
CA GLY A 238 8.95 -7.29 9.13
C GLY A 238 9.31 -8.14 7.90
N TYR A 239 8.50 -9.14 7.56
CA TYR A 239 8.67 -10.01 6.40
C TYR A 239 8.11 -9.39 5.11
N LYS A 240 8.38 -10.00 3.95
CA LYS A 240 8.14 -9.43 2.60
C LYS A 240 6.69 -9.08 2.34
N HIS A 241 5.76 -9.94 2.76
CA HIS A 241 4.33 -9.71 2.55
C HIS A 241 3.80 -8.60 3.45
N ALA A 242 4.29 -8.51 4.69
CA ALA A 242 3.97 -7.39 5.59
C ALA A 242 4.56 -6.07 5.10
N GLN A 243 5.77 -6.10 4.55
CA GLN A 243 6.39 -4.93 3.90
C GLN A 243 5.59 -4.49 2.68
N ARG A 244 5.07 -5.43 1.89
CA ARG A 244 4.16 -5.14 0.78
C ARG A 244 2.87 -4.48 1.24
N ALA A 245 2.25 -5.01 2.29
CA ALA A 245 1.07 -4.43 2.91
C ALA A 245 1.31 -2.98 3.35
N LEU A 246 2.47 -2.68 3.95
CA LEU A 246 2.87 -1.31 4.27
C LEU A 246 2.98 -0.43 3.02
N ASN A 247 3.62 -0.90 1.95
CA ASN A 247 3.74 -0.10 0.73
C ASN A 247 2.38 0.27 0.12
N ILE A 248 1.43 -0.67 0.10
CA ILE A 248 0.06 -0.42 -0.36
C ILE A 248 -0.64 0.59 0.57
N ALA A 249 -0.47 0.46 1.89
CA ALA A 249 -1.03 1.40 2.85
C ALA A 249 -0.50 2.84 2.65
N LEU A 250 0.80 3.00 2.44
CA LEU A 250 1.43 4.30 2.19
C LEU A 250 0.98 4.89 0.84
N HIS A 251 0.77 4.05 -0.16
CA HIS A 251 0.20 4.47 -1.44
C HIS A 251 -1.23 5.01 -1.25
N PHE A 252 -2.08 4.29 -0.52
CA PHE A 252 -3.43 4.76 -0.18
C PHE A 252 -3.42 6.04 0.65
N GLN A 253 -2.51 6.16 1.63
CA GLN A 253 -2.32 7.37 2.41
C GLN A 253 -1.99 8.59 1.54
N ARG A 254 -1.10 8.46 0.55
CA ARG A 254 -0.77 9.59 -0.33
C ARG A 254 -1.96 10.04 -1.18
N MET A 255 -2.86 9.13 -1.53
CA MET A 255 -4.08 9.45 -2.27
C MET A 255 -5.18 10.05 -1.39
N SER A 256 -5.35 9.54 -0.16
CA SER A 256 -6.45 9.93 0.73
C SER A 256 -6.10 10.99 1.76
N GLY A 257 -4.81 11.23 2.02
CA GLY A 257 -4.34 11.99 3.17
C GLY A 257 -4.54 11.28 4.51
N GLY A 258 -4.83 9.97 4.51
CA GLY A 258 -5.14 9.19 5.70
C GLY A 258 -3.95 8.95 6.65
N LEU A 259 -4.25 8.31 7.78
CA LEU A 259 -3.24 7.90 8.76
C LEU A 259 -2.91 6.42 8.58
N VAL A 260 -1.61 6.10 8.63
CA VAL A 260 -1.12 4.72 8.60
C VAL A 260 -0.40 4.43 9.90
N THR A 261 -0.75 3.33 10.54
CA THR A 261 -0.08 2.83 11.74
C THR A 261 0.50 1.46 11.47
N SER A 262 1.80 1.31 11.65
CA SER A 262 2.48 0.02 11.66
C SER A 262 2.51 -0.55 13.07
N LEU A 263 1.94 -1.74 13.26
CA LEU A 263 1.79 -2.39 14.56
C LEU A 263 2.64 -3.66 14.63
N PHE A 264 3.51 -3.76 15.63
CA PHE A 264 4.16 -5.01 16.00
C PHE A 264 3.60 -5.52 17.32
N VAL A 265 3.21 -6.79 17.38
CA VAL A 265 2.79 -7.45 18.62
C VAL A 265 3.76 -8.60 18.93
N GLY A 266 4.28 -8.63 20.15
CA GLY A 266 5.20 -9.68 20.60
C GLY A 266 5.22 -9.82 22.11
N SER A 267 6.19 -10.55 22.64
CA SER A 267 6.47 -10.56 24.08
C SER A 267 7.38 -9.38 24.47
N ASP A 268 7.58 -9.15 25.77
CA ASP A 268 8.58 -8.18 26.24
C ASP A 268 9.99 -8.54 25.75
N ALA A 269 10.30 -9.82 25.61
CA ALA A 269 11.56 -10.30 25.05
C ALA A 269 11.72 -9.95 23.55
N ASP A 270 10.61 -9.73 22.84
CA ASP A 270 10.63 -9.28 21.43
C ASP A 270 10.73 -7.76 21.28
N ALA A 271 10.73 -6.98 22.36
CA ALA A 271 10.65 -5.52 22.29
C ALA A 271 11.77 -4.89 21.46
N GLU A 272 13.01 -5.34 21.62
CA GLU A 272 14.14 -4.85 20.83
C GLU A 272 13.95 -5.15 19.33
N LYS A 273 13.61 -6.40 19.01
CA LYS A 273 13.34 -6.85 17.63
C LYS A 273 12.16 -6.10 17.00
N GLY A 274 11.07 -5.94 17.74
CA GLY A 274 9.87 -5.21 17.32
C GLY A 274 10.20 -3.75 17.03
N ASN A 275 10.94 -3.08 17.90
CA ASN A 275 11.39 -1.70 17.71
C ASN A 275 12.29 -1.55 16.48
N ILE A 276 13.17 -2.53 16.19
CA ILE A 276 13.98 -2.53 14.97
C ILE A 276 13.09 -2.63 13.72
N ILE A 277 12.09 -3.52 13.74
CA ILE A 277 11.14 -3.69 12.62
C ILE A 277 10.34 -2.41 12.39
N LEU A 278 9.79 -1.83 13.46
CA LEU A 278 9.01 -0.59 13.41
C LEU A 278 9.87 0.60 12.94
N LYS A 279 11.12 0.71 13.40
CA LYS A 279 12.05 1.74 12.94
C LYS A 279 12.35 1.59 11.45
N LYS A 280 12.52 0.35 10.94
CA LYS A 280 12.69 0.09 9.51
C LYS A 280 11.46 0.52 8.71
N ALA A 281 10.26 0.19 9.20
CA ALA A 281 9.00 0.61 8.58
C ALA A 281 8.90 2.15 8.49
N LYS A 282 9.25 2.86 9.57
CA LYS A 282 9.27 4.32 9.61
C LYS A 282 10.25 4.93 8.61
N LEU A 283 11.50 4.48 8.63
CA LEU A 283 12.53 4.94 7.68
C LEU A 283 12.14 4.63 6.23
N HIS A 284 11.48 3.50 5.98
CA HIS A 284 10.98 3.14 4.66
C HIS A 284 9.86 4.08 4.19
N ALA A 285 8.92 4.41 5.06
CA ALA A 285 7.87 5.39 4.76
C ALA A 285 8.46 6.78 4.45
N GLU A 286 9.41 7.25 5.26
CA GLU A 286 10.08 8.54 5.07
C GLU A 286 10.80 8.62 3.71
N ARG A 287 11.44 7.53 3.29
CA ARG A 287 12.08 7.43 1.95
C ARG A 287 11.10 7.53 0.80
N LEU A 288 9.84 7.15 1.02
CA LEU A 288 8.77 7.26 0.03
C LEU A 288 8.02 8.61 0.13
N GLY A 289 8.46 9.53 0.98
CA GLY A 289 7.79 10.82 1.21
C GLY A 289 6.48 10.68 1.98
N SER A 290 6.34 9.63 2.81
CA SER A 290 5.16 9.36 3.63
C SER A 290 5.54 9.24 5.11
N SER A 291 4.54 9.26 5.99
CA SER A 291 4.73 9.09 7.43
C SER A 291 3.89 7.93 7.94
N VAL A 292 4.46 7.17 8.87
CA VAL A 292 3.78 6.05 9.51
C VAL A 292 3.96 6.15 11.02
N GLU A 293 2.86 6.03 11.75
CA GLU A 293 2.89 5.86 13.20
C GLU A 293 3.35 4.44 13.53
N THR A 294 4.11 4.27 14.60
CA THR A 294 4.59 2.96 15.02
C THR A 294 4.04 2.61 16.39
N LEU A 295 3.48 1.42 16.54
CA LEU A 295 2.92 0.93 17.79
C LEU A 295 3.50 -0.44 18.13
N PHE A 296 4.01 -0.60 19.35
CA PHE A 296 4.40 -1.88 19.90
C PHE A 296 3.38 -2.29 20.97
N LYS A 297 2.93 -3.55 20.93
CA LYS A 297 2.01 -4.14 21.92
C LYS A 297 2.55 -5.47 22.41
N THR A 298 2.20 -5.80 23.64
CA THR A 298 2.57 -7.07 24.28
C THR A 298 1.35 -7.98 24.48
N GLY A 299 1.55 -9.28 24.31
CA GLY A 299 0.51 -10.30 24.54
C GLY A 299 0.02 -10.99 23.27
N GLY A 300 -1.23 -11.49 23.31
CA GLY A 300 -1.84 -12.23 22.20
C GLY A 300 -1.88 -11.40 20.91
N VAL A 301 -1.30 -11.94 19.83
CA VAL A 301 -1.10 -11.20 18.57
C VAL A 301 -2.43 -10.75 17.96
N VAL A 302 -3.36 -11.69 17.77
CA VAL A 302 -4.63 -11.41 17.13
C VAL A 302 -5.52 -10.52 18.00
N ASP A 303 -5.60 -10.82 19.30
CA ASP A 303 -6.39 -10.03 20.25
C ASP A 303 -5.96 -8.57 20.25
N ASN A 304 -4.65 -8.31 20.38
CA ASN A 304 -4.13 -6.94 20.34
C ASN A 304 -4.38 -6.23 19.00
N ILE A 305 -4.25 -6.93 17.86
CA ILE A 305 -4.54 -6.34 16.54
C ILE A 305 -6.01 -5.94 16.44
N VAL A 306 -6.92 -6.85 16.84
CA VAL A 306 -8.37 -6.61 16.81
C VAL A 306 -8.75 -5.49 17.77
N ASP A 307 -8.19 -5.47 18.97
CA ASP A 307 -8.47 -4.46 19.99
C ASP A 307 -7.93 -3.09 19.61
N VAL A 308 -6.71 -3.00 19.05
CA VAL A 308 -6.17 -1.74 18.50
C VAL A 308 -7.02 -1.26 17.34
N ALA A 309 -7.43 -2.15 16.43
CA ALA A 309 -8.29 -1.79 15.31
C ALA A 309 -9.64 -1.22 15.78
N ARG A 310 -10.27 -1.87 16.77
CA ARG A 310 -11.56 -1.47 17.34
C ARG A 310 -11.46 -0.18 18.14
N SER A 311 -10.59 -0.14 19.14
CA SER A 311 -10.44 1.02 20.03
C SER A 311 -9.89 2.26 19.31
N GLY A 312 -9.03 2.05 18.31
CA GLY A 312 -8.47 3.11 17.49
C GLY A 312 -9.40 3.60 16.37
N GLY A 313 -10.53 2.94 16.14
CA GLY A 313 -11.47 3.28 15.07
C GLY A 313 -10.87 3.13 13.67
N TYR A 314 -10.04 2.12 13.44
CA TYR A 314 -9.44 1.86 12.14
C TYR A 314 -10.48 1.38 11.13
N SER A 315 -10.46 1.92 9.91
CA SER A 315 -11.42 1.59 8.86
C SER A 315 -10.95 0.46 7.94
N LEU A 316 -9.64 0.20 7.93
CA LEU A 316 -9.01 -0.83 7.12
C LEU A 316 -7.83 -1.45 7.86
N ILE A 317 -7.73 -2.77 7.86
CA ILE A 317 -6.51 -3.51 8.21
C ILE A 317 -5.88 -4.02 6.91
N ILE A 318 -4.59 -3.81 6.71
CA ILE A 318 -3.84 -4.41 5.60
C ILE A 318 -2.81 -5.38 6.16
N ILE A 319 -2.90 -6.65 5.77
CA ILE A 319 -1.98 -7.71 6.19
C ILE A 319 -1.31 -8.37 5.00
N GLY A 320 -0.08 -8.83 5.21
CA GLY A 320 0.56 -9.77 4.31
C GLY A 320 0.15 -11.20 4.62
N ALA A 321 0.01 -12.04 3.59
CA ALA A 321 -0.04 -13.50 3.75
C ALA A 321 1.24 -14.03 4.40
N THR A 322 1.22 -15.22 5.02
CA THR A 322 2.45 -15.82 5.58
C THR A 322 3.40 -16.31 4.48
N GLU A 323 4.72 -16.19 4.72
CA GLU A 323 5.76 -16.78 3.85
C GLU A 323 6.00 -18.27 4.14
N ARG A 324 5.50 -18.76 5.28
CA ARG A 324 5.70 -20.12 5.78
C ARG A 324 4.36 -20.68 6.25
N PRO A 325 3.51 -21.21 5.34
CA PRO A 325 2.34 -21.96 5.77
C PRO A 325 2.85 -23.26 6.41
N SER A 326 2.96 -23.28 7.73
CA SER A 326 3.21 -24.52 8.46
C SER A 326 1.98 -25.41 8.31
N TYR A 327 2.10 -26.45 7.48
CA TYR A 327 1.13 -27.54 7.30
C TYR A 327 -0.23 -27.14 6.70
N TYR A 328 -0.93 -28.14 6.15
CA TYR A 328 -2.16 -28.08 5.36
C TYR A 328 -3.41 -27.48 6.05
N THR A 329 -3.28 -26.88 7.23
CA THR A 329 -4.42 -26.43 8.06
C THR A 329 -4.80 -24.97 7.83
N PHE A 330 -3.86 -24.09 7.45
CA PHE A 330 -4.10 -22.65 7.31
C PHE A 330 -3.79 -22.15 5.90
N LEU A 331 -4.60 -21.20 5.42
CA LEU A 331 -4.46 -20.66 4.06
C LEU A 331 -3.43 -19.53 3.99
N LEU A 332 -3.54 -18.55 4.90
CA LEU A 332 -2.61 -17.41 5.02
C LEU A 332 -1.68 -17.54 6.22
N GLY A 333 -1.82 -18.61 7.01
CA GLY A 333 -1.22 -18.77 8.33
C GLY A 333 -2.20 -18.43 9.44
N SER A 334 -2.06 -19.08 10.61
CA SER A 334 -3.04 -19.01 11.71
C SER A 334 -3.41 -17.58 12.11
N THR A 335 -2.43 -16.70 12.26
CA THR A 335 -2.67 -15.29 12.62
C THR A 335 -3.46 -14.52 11.56
N ALA A 336 -3.13 -14.69 10.28
CA ALA A 336 -3.78 -13.94 9.21
C ALA A 336 -5.23 -14.43 8.96
N ASP A 337 -5.45 -15.75 9.02
CA ASP A 337 -6.79 -16.36 8.93
C ASP A 337 -7.70 -15.84 10.05
N GLU A 338 -7.17 -15.76 11.28
CA GLU A 338 -7.92 -15.30 12.44
C GLU A 338 -8.22 -13.79 12.40
N ILE A 339 -7.28 -12.96 11.92
CA ILE A 339 -7.50 -11.52 11.70
C ILE A 339 -8.62 -11.30 10.70
N VAL A 340 -8.60 -11.99 9.55
CA VAL A 340 -9.64 -11.89 8.52
C VAL A 340 -11.03 -12.20 9.08
N THR A 341 -11.10 -13.12 10.05
CA THR A 341 -12.35 -13.59 10.65
C THR A 341 -12.85 -12.68 11.77
N ARG A 342 -11.95 -12.11 12.58
CA ARG A 342 -12.29 -11.35 13.81
C ARG A 342 -12.20 -9.83 13.66
N ALA A 343 -11.67 -9.33 12.54
CA ALA A 343 -11.46 -7.90 12.33
C ALA A 343 -12.78 -7.11 12.47
N PRO A 344 -12.76 -5.96 13.18
CA PRO A 344 -13.94 -5.11 13.33
C PRO A 344 -14.21 -4.24 12.09
N CYS A 345 -13.34 -4.29 11.09
CA CYS A 345 -13.39 -3.47 9.88
C CYS A 345 -12.96 -4.29 8.66
N ASN A 346 -12.94 -3.65 7.48
CA ASN A 346 -12.54 -4.32 6.25
C ASN A 346 -11.06 -4.74 6.33
N VAL A 347 -10.72 -5.87 5.69
CA VAL A 347 -9.34 -6.39 5.66
C VAL A 347 -8.89 -6.52 4.22
N LEU A 348 -7.71 -5.98 3.92
CA LEU A 348 -7.02 -6.22 2.66
C LEU A 348 -5.87 -7.20 2.91
N VAL A 349 -5.89 -8.33 2.23
CA VAL A 349 -4.84 -9.35 2.32
C VAL A 349 -3.99 -9.31 1.08
N VAL A 350 -2.68 -9.28 1.27
CA VAL A 350 -1.70 -9.16 0.19
C VAL A 350 -0.79 -10.38 0.15
N ARG A 351 -0.77 -11.07 -0.98
CA ARG A 351 0.17 -12.15 -1.26
C ARG A 351 1.02 -11.79 -2.46
N THR A 352 2.29 -11.49 -2.23
CA THR A 352 3.26 -11.23 -3.30
C THR A 352 3.64 -12.54 -3.99
N HIS A 353 3.95 -12.47 -5.29
CA HIS A 353 4.63 -13.57 -5.96
C HIS A 353 6.09 -13.68 -5.48
N LYS A 354 6.73 -14.82 -5.74
CA LYS A 354 8.16 -15.05 -5.47
C LYS A 354 9.04 -14.18 -6.36
#